data_AF-A0AA46AKL0-F1
#
_entry.id   AF-A0AA46AKL0-F1
#
_cell.length_a   1.000
_cell.length_b   1.000
_cell.length_c   1.000
_cell.angle_alpha   90.00
_cell.angle_beta   90.00
_cell.angle_gamma   90.00
#
_symmetry.space_group_name_H-M   'P 1'
#
loop_
_entity.id
_entity.type
_entity.pdbx_description
1 polymer ?
#
loop_
_entity_poly.entity_id
_entity_poly.type
_entity_poly.pdbx_seq_one_letter_code
_entity_poly.pdbx_strand_id
1 'polypeptide(L)'
;MGMTESAHYKEQIIVEYRGNPFIEALPVIYDVGEVIEKLTEYPTFEEEEKILPPHLKVHSIQRIFNYFQPLPMHIDLESRISRLIRQGYVWRNPFSPYYIKQMNDNCEIQNYYGDIFADNNRTTGSGLTIIGVSGLGKSTAINRIMSLYPAVIVHESYKNKRFAHKQMVWMKLDCPHDGSLKSLCLSFFQKVDDHLGTSYFQRYGSGRQAVSVLVPVMAKVAQSISLGLLIIDEIQHASLGKSGGAEKMLNFFVTLVNLIGLPVVLIGTPSAMKLLQSQFRQARRGSGQGDMIWDRLENDESWKLLLDGLWRYQWTDELTIQTEGLINLLYEKSQGITDIAIKIFAMGQIHAIMTGEKCLNENLVEYTAENYLRLIQPMIEAIKRKDIRAMGGFEDIYLPKIDNFIIPDIESDYSRRMEAILKVRNEKSRSNNPKTKQNSEVILSKRTKGNQQYDERDLKEIVLNGKKSGITSYEALKEKGYIKEETWSEIIGSDVG
;
A
#
# COMPACT_ATOMS: atom_id res chain seq x y z
N MET A 1 13.68 -5.87 -0.16
CA MET A 1 13.89 -5.23 -1.49
C MET A 1 13.36 -6.19 -2.54
N GLY A 2 12.62 -5.71 -3.53
CA GLY A 2 12.01 -6.59 -4.55
C GLY A 2 13.07 -7.36 -5.32
N MET A 3 12.81 -8.64 -5.57
CA MET A 3 13.72 -9.50 -6.34
C MET A 3 13.59 -9.19 -7.84
N THR A 4 14.61 -9.56 -8.61
CA THR A 4 14.55 -9.60 -10.06
C THR A 4 13.86 -10.90 -10.47
N GLU A 5 12.83 -10.82 -11.31
CA GLU A 5 12.03 -11.97 -11.73
C GLU A 5 11.93 -12.05 -13.26
N SER A 6 11.72 -13.26 -13.78
CA SER A 6 11.42 -13.46 -15.20
C SER A 6 9.95 -13.13 -15.50
N ALA A 7 9.68 -12.59 -16.67
CA ALA A 7 8.33 -12.20 -17.05
C ALA A 7 7.39 -13.40 -17.21
N HIS A 8 6.29 -13.38 -16.45
CA HIS A 8 5.17 -14.31 -16.60
C HIS A 8 3.91 -13.54 -17.00
N TYR A 9 3.53 -13.64 -18.26
CA TYR A 9 2.41 -12.87 -18.83
C TYR A 9 1.07 -13.51 -18.49
N LYS A 10 0.20 -12.74 -17.83
CA LYS A 10 -1.13 -13.16 -17.39
C LYS A 10 -2.19 -12.47 -18.22
N GLU A 11 -3.24 -13.20 -18.58
CA GLU A 11 -4.40 -12.63 -19.27
C GLU A 11 -5.10 -11.58 -18.40
N GLN A 12 -5.52 -10.48 -19.02
CA GLN A 12 -6.10 -9.34 -18.33
C GLN A 12 -7.60 -9.23 -18.60
N ILE A 13 -8.38 -9.11 -17.52
CA ILE A 13 -9.82 -8.90 -17.61
C ILE A 13 -10.11 -7.47 -18.09
N ILE A 14 -9.37 -6.49 -17.57
CA ILE A 14 -9.50 -5.06 -17.91
C ILE A 14 -9.01 -4.84 -19.35
N VAL A 15 -9.86 -4.23 -20.17
CA VAL A 15 -9.65 -4.11 -21.63
C VAL A 15 -8.38 -3.33 -21.95
N GLU A 16 -8.14 -2.22 -21.25
CA GLU A 16 -7.00 -1.33 -21.44
C GLU A 16 -5.65 -1.98 -21.06
N TYR A 17 -5.68 -3.07 -20.30
CA TYR A 17 -4.48 -3.76 -19.82
C TYR A 17 -4.04 -4.91 -20.75
N ARG A 18 -4.93 -5.34 -21.66
CA ARG A 18 -4.67 -6.42 -22.60
C ARG A 18 -3.64 -6.00 -23.64
N GLY A 19 -2.76 -6.93 -24.01
CA GLY A 19 -1.77 -6.73 -25.05
C GLY A 19 -0.60 -5.85 -24.62
N ASN A 20 -0.43 -5.57 -23.32
CA ASN A 20 0.66 -4.77 -22.79
C ASN A 20 1.58 -5.66 -21.92
N PRO A 21 2.79 -6.02 -22.39
CA PRO A 21 3.68 -6.91 -21.65
C PRO A 21 4.10 -6.36 -20.29
N PHE A 22 4.15 -5.02 -20.13
CA PHE A 22 4.52 -4.40 -18.86
C PHE A 22 3.44 -4.49 -17.79
N ILE A 23 2.17 -4.65 -18.19
CA ILE A 23 1.05 -4.84 -17.25
C ILE A 23 0.81 -6.34 -17.04
N GLU A 24 0.83 -7.12 -18.11
CA GLU A 24 0.58 -8.56 -18.06
C GLU A 24 1.62 -9.32 -17.22
N ALA A 25 2.84 -8.80 -17.10
CA ALA A 25 3.88 -9.39 -16.26
C ALA A 25 3.81 -8.99 -14.78
N LEU A 26 2.98 -8.02 -14.39
CA LEU A 26 2.84 -7.60 -13.00
C LEU A 26 2.17 -8.67 -12.14
N PRO A 27 2.27 -8.58 -10.81
CA PRO A 27 1.39 -9.30 -9.90
C PRO A 27 -0.09 -9.14 -10.27
N VAL A 28 -0.93 -10.10 -9.85
CA VAL A 28 -2.38 -9.97 -10.05
C VAL A 28 -2.91 -8.77 -9.26
N ILE A 29 -4.08 -8.27 -9.65
CA ILE A 29 -4.78 -7.26 -8.85
C ILE A 29 -5.39 -8.03 -7.68
N TYR A 30 -4.92 -7.75 -6.47
CA TYR A 30 -5.37 -8.42 -5.26
C TYR A 30 -6.73 -7.91 -4.82
N ASP A 31 -7.54 -8.80 -4.25
CA ASP A 31 -8.71 -8.36 -3.50
C ASP A 31 -8.33 -7.82 -2.11
N VAL A 32 -9.29 -7.20 -1.41
CA VAL A 32 -9.04 -6.60 -0.10
C VAL A 32 -8.53 -7.62 0.92
N GLY A 33 -9.06 -8.85 0.88
CA GLY A 33 -8.64 -9.93 1.78
C GLY A 33 -7.19 -10.32 1.54
N GLU A 34 -6.82 -10.58 0.28
CA GLU A 34 -5.45 -10.90 -0.12
C GLU A 34 -4.46 -9.78 0.26
N VAL A 35 -4.85 -8.51 0.08
CA VAL A 35 -4.04 -7.36 0.50
C VAL A 35 -3.80 -7.38 2.00
N ILE A 36 -4.84 -7.59 2.82
CA ILE A 36 -4.71 -7.69 4.27
C ILE A 36 -3.73 -8.82 4.61
N GLU A 37 -3.89 -9.99 4.01
CA GLU A 37 -3.03 -11.13 4.31
C GLU A 37 -1.57 -10.89 3.98
N LYS A 38 -1.29 -10.30 2.80
CA LYS A 38 0.06 -10.05 2.32
C LYS A 38 0.75 -8.89 3.02
N LEU A 39 0.00 -7.87 3.46
CA LEU A 39 0.55 -6.74 4.19
C LEU A 39 0.78 -7.04 5.67
N THR A 40 0.00 -7.96 6.24
CA THR A 40 0.13 -8.36 7.65
C THR A 40 1.50 -8.96 7.91
N GLU A 41 2.23 -8.40 8.87
CA GLU A 41 3.42 -9.04 9.42
C GLU A 41 3.39 -8.96 10.93
N TYR A 42 3.52 -10.12 11.53
CA TYR A 42 3.43 -10.31 12.95
C TYR A 42 4.73 -10.94 13.42
N PRO A 43 5.34 -10.43 14.50
CA PRO A 43 6.59 -10.97 15.00
C PRO A 43 6.41 -12.43 15.42
N THR A 44 7.48 -13.20 15.23
CA THR A 44 7.55 -14.55 15.79
C THR A 44 7.56 -14.45 17.31
N PHE A 45 6.72 -15.27 17.93
CA PHE A 45 6.58 -15.32 19.37
C PHE A 45 6.29 -16.75 19.78
N GLU A 46 7.19 -17.28 20.60
CA GLU A 46 7.10 -18.63 21.15
C GLU A 46 6.97 -18.50 22.66
N GLU A 47 6.07 -19.28 23.27
CA GLU A 47 5.78 -19.19 24.70
C GLU A 47 7.01 -19.57 25.55
N GLU A 48 7.87 -20.42 25.01
CA GLU A 48 9.16 -20.83 25.57
C GLU A 48 10.11 -19.64 25.77
N GLU A 49 9.96 -18.57 24.98
CA GLU A 49 10.78 -17.36 25.11
C GLU A 49 10.53 -16.61 26.41
N LYS A 50 9.38 -16.84 27.07
CA LYS A 50 9.09 -16.28 28.39
C LYS A 50 9.93 -16.91 29.50
N ILE A 51 10.55 -18.06 29.27
CA ILE A 51 11.40 -18.74 30.25
C ILE A 51 12.87 -18.35 30.08
N LEU A 52 13.19 -17.63 29.00
CA LEU A 52 14.57 -17.19 28.74
C LEU A 52 15.09 -16.25 29.84
N PRO A 53 16.41 -16.25 30.08
CA PRO A 53 17.05 -15.25 30.93
C PRO A 53 16.72 -13.80 30.49
N PRO A 54 16.63 -12.84 31.44
CA PRO A 54 16.25 -11.45 31.16
C PRO A 54 17.01 -10.78 30.01
N HIS A 55 18.33 -11.00 29.93
CA HIS A 55 19.17 -10.44 28.89
C HIS A 55 18.80 -10.94 27.48
N LEU A 56 18.31 -12.18 27.34
CA LEU A 56 17.85 -12.74 26.05
C LEU A 56 16.41 -12.31 25.71
N LYS A 57 15.54 -12.19 26.72
CA LYS A 57 14.16 -11.70 26.52
C LYS A 57 14.14 -10.31 25.88
N VAL A 58 15.01 -9.41 26.33
CA VAL A 58 15.10 -8.05 25.80
C VAL A 58 15.51 -8.00 24.33
N HIS A 59 16.35 -8.94 23.87
CA HIS A 59 16.63 -9.10 22.44
C HIS A 59 15.41 -9.57 21.66
N SER A 60 14.57 -10.42 22.26
CA SER A 60 13.34 -10.91 21.63
C SER A 60 12.30 -9.80 21.44
N ILE A 61 12.18 -8.89 22.42
CA ILE A 61 11.28 -7.72 22.35
C ILE A 61 11.55 -6.84 21.13
N GLN A 62 12.80 -6.78 20.62
CA GLN A 62 13.11 -5.99 19.42
C GLN A 62 12.28 -6.39 18.20
N ARG A 63 11.79 -7.65 18.15
CA ARG A 63 10.90 -8.12 17.08
C ARG A 63 9.58 -7.36 17.02
N ILE A 64 9.12 -6.77 18.13
CA ILE A 64 7.90 -5.95 18.15
C ILE A 64 7.97 -4.83 17.10
N PHE A 65 9.15 -4.27 16.81
CA PHE A 65 9.27 -3.19 15.83
C PHE A 65 8.99 -3.64 14.38
N ASN A 66 8.92 -4.95 14.11
CA ASN A 66 8.49 -5.49 12.82
C ASN A 66 6.97 -5.66 12.73
N TYR A 67 6.24 -5.48 13.84
CA TYR A 67 4.79 -5.59 13.89
C TYR A 67 4.12 -4.60 12.93
N PHE A 68 3.25 -5.12 12.07
CA PHE A 68 2.46 -4.34 11.15
C PHE A 68 1.05 -4.89 11.01
N GLN A 69 0.10 -4.12 11.54
CA GLN A 69 -1.33 -4.35 11.37
C GLN A 69 -1.85 -3.51 10.20
N PRO A 70 -2.37 -4.13 9.12
CA PRO A 70 -3.08 -3.39 8.08
C PRO A 70 -4.29 -2.65 8.65
N LEU A 71 -4.43 -1.39 8.27
CA LEU A 71 -5.52 -0.48 8.61
C LEU A 71 -6.19 -0.01 7.31
N PRO A 72 -7.40 0.57 7.36
CA PRO A 72 -8.10 1.01 6.14
C PRO A 72 -7.26 1.93 5.24
N MET A 73 -6.46 2.82 5.82
CA MET A 73 -5.55 3.70 5.07
C MET A 73 -4.46 2.95 4.29
N HIS A 74 -4.00 1.80 4.79
CA HIS A 74 -3.01 0.97 4.11
C HIS A 74 -3.61 0.26 2.89
N ILE A 75 -4.85 -0.22 3.02
CA ILE A 75 -5.60 -0.86 1.92
C ILE A 75 -5.91 0.16 0.83
N ASP A 76 -6.32 1.37 1.21
CA ASP A 76 -6.53 2.46 0.25
C ASP A 76 -5.25 2.80 -0.52
N LEU A 77 -4.13 2.90 0.20
CA LEU A 77 -2.83 3.18 -0.39
C LEU A 77 -2.41 2.09 -1.38
N GLU A 78 -2.53 0.81 -1.02
CA GLU A 78 -2.23 -0.31 -1.93
C GLU A 78 -3.04 -0.18 -3.21
N SER A 79 -4.34 0.06 -3.06
CA SER A 79 -5.27 0.15 -4.19
C SER A 79 -4.91 1.32 -5.13
N ARG A 80 -4.54 2.49 -4.57
CA ARG A 80 -4.07 3.65 -5.34
C ARG A 80 -2.76 3.34 -6.06
N ILE A 81 -1.78 2.73 -5.40
CA ILE A 81 -0.50 2.38 -6.02
C ILE A 81 -0.68 1.35 -7.14
N SER A 82 -1.50 0.32 -6.90
CA SER A 82 -1.83 -0.72 -7.86
C SER A 82 -2.42 -0.14 -9.16
N ARG A 83 -3.30 0.87 -9.03
CA ARG A 83 -3.82 1.64 -10.16
C ARG A 83 -2.75 2.53 -10.80
N LEU A 84 -1.95 3.25 -10.02
CA LEU A 84 -0.94 4.18 -10.54
C LEU A 84 0.09 3.49 -11.44
N ILE A 85 0.64 2.34 -11.00
CA ILE A 85 1.61 1.57 -11.79
C ILE A 85 0.99 1.16 -13.13
N ARG A 86 -0.20 0.56 -13.10
CA ARG A 86 -0.87 0.03 -14.30
C ARG A 86 -1.30 1.14 -15.25
N GLN A 87 -1.90 2.21 -14.74
CA GLN A 87 -2.28 3.38 -15.55
C GLN A 87 -1.06 4.05 -16.18
N GLY A 88 0.06 4.13 -15.45
CA GLY A 88 1.33 4.58 -16.01
C GLY A 88 1.79 3.75 -17.20
N TYR A 89 1.52 2.44 -17.21
CA TYR A 89 1.93 1.57 -18.32
C TYR A 89 0.96 1.52 -19.50
N VAL A 90 -0.33 1.85 -19.33
CA VAL A 90 -1.35 1.79 -20.41
C VAL A 90 -0.85 2.49 -21.68
N TRP A 91 -0.31 3.69 -21.53
CA TRP A 91 0.17 4.51 -22.64
C TRP A 91 1.63 4.26 -23.02
N ARG A 92 2.33 3.37 -22.29
CA ARG A 92 3.74 3.03 -22.49
C ARG A 92 3.94 1.60 -22.98
N ASN A 93 3.01 1.13 -23.81
CA ASN A 93 3.06 -0.22 -24.38
C ASN A 93 4.15 -0.32 -25.46
N PRO A 94 5.19 -1.15 -25.30
CA PRO A 94 6.31 -1.27 -26.25
C PRO A 94 5.89 -1.87 -27.60
N PHE A 95 4.70 -2.47 -27.70
CA PHE A 95 4.13 -2.98 -28.96
C PHE A 95 3.12 -2.00 -29.59
N SER A 96 2.91 -0.82 -29.00
CA SER A 96 2.07 0.23 -29.59
C SER A 96 2.88 1.06 -30.58
N PRO A 97 2.45 1.21 -31.85
CA PRO A 97 3.11 2.08 -32.83
C PRO A 97 3.25 3.52 -32.34
N TYR A 98 2.25 4.00 -31.60
CA TYR A 98 2.26 5.35 -31.02
C TYR A 98 3.41 5.54 -30.02
N TYR A 99 3.59 4.59 -29.11
CA TYR A 99 4.63 4.67 -28.09
C TYR A 99 6.03 4.51 -28.69
N ILE A 100 6.20 3.63 -29.68
CA ILE A 100 7.47 3.48 -30.41
C ILE A 100 7.85 4.81 -31.08
N LYS A 101 6.89 5.47 -31.74
CA LYS A 101 7.12 6.80 -32.34
C LYS A 101 7.53 7.81 -31.26
N GLN A 102 6.79 7.88 -30.15
CA GLN A 102 7.11 8.78 -29.04
C GLN A 102 8.51 8.53 -28.45
N MET A 103 8.93 7.26 -28.31
CA MET A 103 10.28 6.92 -27.84
C MET A 103 11.38 7.43 -28.79
N ASN A 104 11.14 7.36 -30.09
CA ASN A 104 12.08 7.85 -31.10
C ASN A 104 12.11 9.38 -31.14
N ASP A 105 10.95 10.05 -31.11
CA ASP A 105 10.83 11.51 -31.13
C ASP A 105 11.44 12.11 -29.84
N ASN A 106 11.24 11.45 -28.68
CA ASN A 106 11.85 11.84 -27.41
C ASN A 106 13.39 11.65 -27.37
N CYS A 107 14.02 11.04 -28.37
CA CYS A 107 15.48 11.00 -28.42
C CYS A 107 16.12 12.38 -28.70
N GLU A 108 15.35 13.36 -29.17
CA GLU A 108 15.80 14.73 -29.51
C GLU A 108 15.61 15.77 -28.38
N ILE A 109 15.29 15.33 -27.15
CA ILE A 109 14.97 16.17 -25.97
C ILE A 109 16.09 17.18 -25.56
N GLN A 110 17.25 17.20 -26.21
CA GLN A 110 18.35 18.14 -25.88
C GLN A 110 17.99 19.63 -26.05
N ASN A 111 16.97 19.99 -26.83
CA ASN A 111 16.70 21.39 -27.18
C ASN A 111 15.51 22.07 -26.48
N TYR A 112 14.76 21.39 -25.61
CA TYR A 112 13.42 21.84 -25.25
C TYR A 112 13.18 22.05 -23.74
N TYR A 113 14.15 22.50 -22.96
CA TYR A 113 13.87 22.85 -21.54
C TYR A 113 13.14 24.20 -21.36
N GLY A 114 12.91 24.96 -22.44
CA GLY A 114 12.31 26.30 -22.39
C GLY A 114 10.82 26.39 -22.74
N ASP A 115 10.29 25.53 -23.63
CA ASP A 115 8.99 25.78 -24.30
C ASP A 115 7.92 24.68 -24.10
N ILE A 116 8.12 23.70 -23.21
CA ILE A 116 7.17 22.57 -23.01
C ILE A 116 5.89 22.97 -22.23
N PHE A 117 5.62 24.26 -22.05
CA PHE A 117 4.37 24.72 -21.43
C PHE A 117 3.20 24.88 -22.43
N ALA A 118 3.43 24.66 -23.73
CA ALA A 118 2.49 25.11 -24.76
C ALA A 118 1.59 24.03 -25.41
N ASP A 119 1.89 22.73 -25.33
CA ASP A 119 1.07 21.72 -26.01
C ASP A 119 0.18 20.92 -25.05
N ASN A 120 -0.93 21.55 -24.69
CA ASN A 120 -2.10 20.94 -24.09
C ASN A 120 -2.71 19.94 -25.08
N ASN A 121 -2.54 18.63 -24.86
CA ASN A 121 -3.66 17.72 -25.15
C ASN A 121 -3.64 16.30 -24.56
N ARG A 122 -2.62 15.85 -23.81
CA ARG A 122 -2.73 14.57 -23.06
C ARG A 122 -1.96 14.59 -21.75
N THR A 123 -2.51 15.27 -20.74
CA THR A 123 -2.09 15.17 -19.33
C THR A 123 -2.44 13.78 -18.78
N THR A 124 -1.66 12.76 -19.18
CA THR A 124 -1.78 11.35 -18.73
C THR A 124 -0.90 11.05 -17.52
N GLY A 125 -0.08 12.02 -17.13
CA GLY A 125 0.83 11.87 -16.02
C GLY A 125 0.08 11.75 -14.70
N SER A 126 0.36 10.67 -13.96
CA SER A 126 -0.32 10.39 -12.70
C SER A 126 0.57 10.65 -11.49
N GLY A 127 0.26 11.70 -10.72
CA GLY A 127 0.87 11.96 -9.43
C GLY A 127 0.03 11.47 -8.24
N LEU A 128 0.69 11.09 -7.15
CA LEU A 128 0.09 10.89 -5.82
C LEU A 128 0.96 11.59 -4.77
N THR A 129 0.33 12.20 -3.76
CA THR A 129 1.03 12.79 -2.64
C THR A 129 0.49 12.22 -1.33
N ILE A 130 1.40 11.82 -0.45
CA ILE A 130 1.11 11.29 0.87
C ILE A 130 1.76 12.22 1.88
N ILE A 131 0.95 12.98 2.59
CA ILE A 131 1.41 13.82 3.69
C ILE A 131 0.88 13.26 4.99
N GLY A 132 1.75 13.11 5.98
CA GLY A 132 1.25 12.75 7.30
C GLY A 132 2.26 12.88 8.40
N VAL A 133 1.75 12.86 9.62
CA VAL A 133 2.53 13.05 10.84
C VAL A 133 3.67 12.02 10.91
N SER A 134 4.84 12.43 11.43
CA SER A 134 5.96 11.51 11.63
C SER A 134 5.59 10.41 12.64
N GLY A 135 6.13 9.20 12.43
CA GLY A 135 5.84 8.05 13.31
C GLY A 135 4.53 7.29 13.04
N LEU A 136 3.77 7.63 11.99
CA LEU A 136 2.58 6.86 11.56
C LEU A 136 2.87 5.67 10.64
N GLY A 137 4.14 5.41 10.32
CA GLY A 137 4.52 4.27 9.49
C GLY A 137 4.32 4.45 7.97
N LYS A 138 4.25 5.69 7.46
CA LYS A 138 4.12 5.98 6.01
C LYS A 138 5.13 5.22 5.15
N SER A 139 6.42 5.39 5.43
CA SER A 139 7.50 4.74 4.70
C SER A 139 7.48 3.22 4.88
N THR A 140 7.08 2.73 6.05
CA THR A 140 6.89 1.30 6.33
C THR A 140 5.77 0.71 5.47
N ALA A 141 4.61 1.38 5.42
CA ALA A 141 3.48 0.95 4.61
C ALA A 141 3.82 0.94 3.11
N ILE A 142 4.49 1.98 2.61
CA ILE A 142 4.96 2.02 1.22
C ILE A 142 5.94 0.88 0.93
N ASN A 143 6.93 0.66 1.79
CA ASN A 143 7.91 -0.41 1.59
C ASN A 143 7.23 -1.80 1.57
N ARG A 144 6.21 -2.01 2.40
CA ARG A 144 5.41 -3.25 2.43
C ARG A 144 4.55 -3.45 1.19
N ILE A 145 3.91 -2.38 0.71
CA ILE A 145 3.14 -2.45 -0.53
C ILE A 145 4.10 -2.72 -1.70
N MET A 146 5.27 -2.09 -1.70
CA MET A 146 6.27 -2.27 -2.74
C MET A 146 6.87 -3.68 -2.73
N SER A 147 6.93 -4.35 -1.59
CA SER A 147 7.38 -5.76 -1.54
C SER A 147 6.42 -6.74 -2.20
N LEU A 148 5.18 -6.31 -2.51
CA LEU A 148 4.24 -7.09 -3.33
C LEU A 148 4.59 -7.10 -4.82
N TYR A 149 5.50 -6.23 -5.25
CA TYR A 149 5.93 -6.06 -6.63
C TYR A 149 7.42 -6.40 -6.79
N PRO A 150 7.82 -7.17 -7.81
CA PRO A 150 9.24 -7.34 -8.12
C PRO A 150 9.85 -5.98 -8.47
N ALA A 151 11.14 -5.78 -8.15
CA ALA A 151 11.80 -4.53 -8.48
C ALA A 151 12.09 -4.45 -9.99
N VAL A 152 12.50 -5.58 -10.57
CA VAL A 152 12.84 -5.71 -11.98
C VAL A 152 12.20 -6.96 -12.56
N ILE A 153 11.60 -6.83 -13.74
CA ILE A 153 11.06 -7.92 -14.54
C ILE A 153 11.90 -8.04 -15.82
N VAL A 154 12.41 -9.24 -16.10
CA VAL A 154 13.18 -9.54 -17.30
C VAL A 154 12.28 -10.22 -18.33
N HIS A 155 12.13 -9.56 -19.48
CA HIS A 155 11.41 -10.09 -20.62
C HIS A 155 12.39 -10.70 -21.63
N GLU A 156 12.01 -11.84 -22.21
CA GLU A 156 12.77 -12.51 -23.27
C GLU A 156 11.97 -12.60 -24.57
N SER A 157 10.70 -12.95 -24.46
CA SER A 157 9.77 -13.04 -25.59
C SER A 157 8.36 -12.67 -25.17
N TYR A 158 7.58 -12.08 -26.08
CA TYR A 158 6.18 -11.75 -25.88
C TYR A 158 5.37 -12.09 -27.12
N LYS A 159 4.29 -12.87 -26.99
CA LYS A 159 3.46 -13.35 -28.12
C LYS A 159 4.30 -13.90 -29.28
N ASN A 160 5.25 -14.79 -28.97
CA ASN A 160 6.19 -15.41 -29.91
C ASN A 160 7.12 -14.44 -30.65
N LYS A 161 7.24 -13.18 -30.20
CA LYS A 161 8.21 -12.21 -30.71
C LYS A 161 9.34 -12.04 -29.71
N ARG A 162 10.58 -11.95 -30.18
CA ARG A 162 11.73 -11.63 -29.32
C ARG A 162 11.52 -10.27 -28.68
N PHE A 163 11.61 -10.21 -27.36
CA PHE A 163 11.44 -9.00 -26.58
C PHE A 163 12.40 -9.04 -25.40
N ALA A 164 13.68 -8.80 -25.68
CA ALA A 164 14.73 -8.76 -24.66
C ALA A 164 14.72 -7.38 -23.98
N HIS A 165 14.08 -7.28 -22.84
CA HIS A 165 13.88 -5.99 -22.15
C HIS A 165 13.92 -6.17 -20.63
N LYS A 166 14.50 -5.20 -19.92
CA LYS A 166 14.42 -5.13 -18.45
C LYS A 166 13.44 -4.02 -18.07
N GLN A 167 12.32 -4.40 -17.48
CA GLN A 167 11.33 -3.48 -16.93
C GLN A 167 11.63 -3.26 -15.45
N MET A 168 11.88 -2.01 -15.04
CA MET A 168 11.92 -1.64 -13.63
C MET A 168 10.51 -1.27 -13.17
N VAL A 169 9.90 -2.02 -12.25
CA VAL A 169 8.50 -1.80 -11.87
C VAL A 169 8.36 -0.56 -10.99
N TRP A 170 9.27 -0.38 -10.04
CA TRP A 170 9.25 0.76 -9.13
C TRP A 170 10.66 1.12 -8.66
N MET A 171 10.84 2.37 -8.29
CA MET A 171 12.05 2.85 -7.62
C MET A 171 11.66 3.83 -6.52
N LYS A 172 12.20 3.64 -5.33
CA LYS A 172 12.11 4.61 -4.24
C LYS A 172 13.42 5.39 -4.11
N LEU A 173 13.37 6.69 -3.93
CA LEU A 173 14.49 7.57 -3.60
C LEU A 173 14.11 8.41 -2.38
N ASP A 174 15.09 8.76 -1.57
CA ASP A 174 14.90 9.74 -0.50
C ASP A 174 15.30 11.12 -1.05
N CYS A 175 14.52 12.15 -0.73
CA CYS A 175 14.85 13.50 -1.13
C CYS A 175 16.17 13.92 -0.45
N PRO A 176 17.18 14.36 -1.22
CA PRO A 176 18.47 14.78 -0.65
C PRO A 176 18.30 15.87 0.41
N HIS A 177 19.06 15.77 1.51
CA HIS A 177 19.02 16.76 2.60
C HIS A 177 19.36 18.19 2.18
N ASP A 178 20.16 18.34 1.11
CA ASP A 178 20.51 19.64 0.52
C ASP A 178 19.44 20.17 -0.45
N GLY A 179 18.34 19.42 -0.65
CA GLY A 179 17.28 19.74 -1.60
C GLY A 179 17.76 19.80 -3.06
N SER A 180 18.91 19.21 -3.38
CA SER A 180 19.55 19.37 -4.68
C SER A 180 19.04 18.37 -5.72
N LEU A 181 18.54 18.90 -6.84
CA LEU A 181 18.21 18.10 -8.02
C LEU A 181 19.39 17.29 -8.56
N LYS A 182 20.62 17.81 -8.43
CA LYS A 182 21.82 17.08 -8.83
C LYS A 182 21.98 15.83 -7.98
N SER A 183 21.92 15.98 -6.66
CA SER A 183 22.04 14.88 -5.69
C SER A 183 20.94 13.84 -5.91
N LEU A 184 19.73 14.27 -6.28
CA LEU A 184 18.62 13.37 -6.62
C LEU A 184 18.91 12.56 -7.90
N CYS A 185 19.37 13.21 -8.98
CA CYS A 185 19.72 12.52 -10.23
C CYS A 185 20.85 11.50 -10.01
N LEU A 186 21.87 11.87 -9.21
CA LEU A 186 22.96 10.97 -8.88
C LEU A 186 22.48 9.76 -8.09
N SER A 187 21.62 9.96 -7.10
CA SER A 187 21.00 8.87 -6.33
C SER A 187 20.15 7.95 -7.22
N PHE A 188 19.42 8.52 -8.18
CA PHE A 188 18.70 7.76 -9.19
C PHE A 188 19.65 6.87 -10.01
N PHE A 189 20.71 7.44 -10.60
CA PHE A 189 21.66 6.67 -11.41
C PHE A 189 22.35 5.56 -10.61
N GLN A 190 22.71 5.83 -9.35
CA GLN A 190 23.28 4.81 -8.46
C GLN A 190 22.29 3.65 -8.27
N LYS A 191 21.01 3.94 -7.94
CA LYS A 191 20.02 2.88 -7.78
C LYS A 191 19.76 2.12 -9.06
N VAL A 192 19.78 2.75 -10.23
CA VAL A 192 19.65 2.05 -11.51
C VAL A 192 20.82 1.07 -11.70
N ASP A 193 22.05 1.53 -11.42
CA ASP A 193 23.25 0.71 -11.52
C ASP A 193 23.20 -0.49 -10.56
N ASP A 194 22.78 -0.28 -9.31
CA ASP A 194 22.65 -1.34 -8.31
C ASP A 194 21.66 -2.43 -8.72
N HIS A 195 20.54 -2.07 -9.37
CA HIS A 195 19.50 -3.03 -9.75
C HIS A 195 19.74 -3.69 -11.10
N LEU A 196 20.38 -2.99 -12.06
CA LEU A 196 20.50 -3.44 -13.44
C LEU A 196 21.92 -3.83 -13.87
N GLY A 197 22.93 -3.53 -13.05
CA GLY A 197 24.35 -3.74 -13.36
C GLY A 197 24.88 -2.77 -14.41
N THR A 198 24.29 -1.58 -14.53
CA THR A 198 24.73 -0.52 -15.43
C THR A 198 25.83 0.34 -14.81
N SER A 199 26.30 1.36 -15.52
CA SER A 199 27.37 2.27 -15.06
C SER A 199 27.02 3.75 -15.28
N TYR A 200 25.73 4.10 -15.14
CA TYR A 200 25.24 5.46 -15.33
C TYR A 200 25.81 6.44 -14.30
N PHE A 201 25.94 6.02 -13.04
CA PHE A 201 26.51 6.85 -11.98
C PHE A 201 27.97 7.19 -12.28
N GLN A 202 28.77 6.21 -12.71
CA GLN A 202 30.15 6.47 -13.11
C GLN A 202 30.22 7.41 -14.33
N ARG A 203 29.33 7.20 -15.32
CA ARG A 203 29.32 7.95 -16.58
C ARG A 203 28.87 9.40 -16.42
N TYR A 204 27.86 9.65 -15.60
CA TYR A 204 27.23 10.97 -15.43
C TYR A 204 27.59 11.66 -14.10
N GLY A 205 28.06 10.91 -13.11
CA GLY A 205 28.43 11.42 -11.79
C GLY A 205 29.88 11.86 -11.64
N SER A 206 30.80 11.36 -12.47
CA SER A 206 32.23 11.70 -12.41
C SER A 206 32.58 13.11 -12.94
N GLY A 207 31.63 13.82 -13.56
CA GLY A 207 31.86 15.13 -14.20
C GLY A 207 31.23 16.34 -13.48
N ARG A 208 31.70 17.54 -13.85
CA ARG A 208 31.03 18.84 -13.55
C ARG A 208 29.75 19.05 -14.39
N GLN A 209 28.99 17.98 -14.61
CA GLN A 209 27.75 18.01 -15.36
C GLN A 209 26.75 18.95 -14.67
N ALA A 210 26.13 19.83 -15.45
CA ALA A 210 25.09 20.73 -15.00
C ALA A 210 23.77 19.96 -14.82
N VAL A 211 22.90 20.45 -13.91
CA VAL A 211 21.56 19.86 -13.67
C VAL A 211 20.73 19.81 -14.96
N SER A 212 20.86 20.82 -15.82
CA SER A 212 20.21 20.87 -17.14
C SER A 212 20.58 19.71 -18.06
N VAL A 213 21.70 19.02 -17.82
CA VAL A 213 22.11 17.82 -18.56
C VAL A 213 21.64 16.56 -17.86
N LEU A 214 21.81 16.48 -16.54
CA LEU A 214 21.49 15.28 -15.76
C LEU A 214 20.00 14.94 -15.80
N VAL A 215 19.15 15.96 -15.76
CA VAL A 215 17.70 15.78 -15.72
C VAL A 215 17.15 15.12 -17.01
N PRO A 216 17.45 15.62 -18.23
CA PRO A 216 17.08 14.92 -19.46
C PRO A 216 17.64 13.50 -19.54
N VAL A 217 18.87 13.29 -19.07
CA VAL A 217 19.49 11.95 -19.04
C VAL A 217 18.71 11.02 -18.11
N MET A 218 18.32 11.48 -16.92
CA MET A 218 17.49 10.72 -15.99
C MET A 218 16.15 10.34 -16.62
N ALA A 219 15.48 11.27 -17.31
CA ALA A 219 14.24 10.98 -18.02
C ALA A 219 14.43 9.90 -19.11
N LYS A 220 15.52 9.99 -19.88
CA LYS A 220 15.85 9.00 -20.92
C LYS A 220 16.15 7.62 -20.33
N VAL A 221 16.90 7.56 -19.23
CA VAL A 221 17.18 6.30 -18.53
C VAL A 221 15.90 5.70 -17.95
N ALA A 222 15.05 6.51 -17.31
CA ALA A 222 13.75 6.05 -16.80
C ALA A 222 12.85 5.49 -17.90
N GLN A 223 12.86 6.11 -19.09
CA GLN A 223 12.14 5.60 -20.26
C GLN A 223 12.75 4.28 -20.78
N SER A 224 14.08 4.18 -20.88
CA SER A 224 14.76 3.00 -21.45
C SER A 224 14.62 1.75 -20.58
N ILE A 225 14.54 1.92 -19.26
CA ILE A 225 14.29 0.81 -18.31
C ILE A 225 12.80 0.59 -18.04
N SER A 226 11.92 1.35 -18.74
CA SER A 226 10.47 1.32 -18.57
C SER A 226 10.02 1.42 -17.11
N LEU A 227 10.58 2.39 -16.39
CA LEU A 227 10.31 2.60 -14.97
C LEU A 227 8.80 2.76 -14.71
N GLY A 228 8.21 1.91 -13.89
CA GLY A 228 6.76 1.90 -13.65
C GLY A 228 6.27 2.96 -12.69
N LEU A 229 7.02 3.23 -11.63
CA LEU A 229 6.68 4.16 -10.58
C LEU A 229 7.94 4.73 -9.92
N LEU A 230 7.97 6.05 -9.72
CA LEU A 230 9.02 6.72 -8.96
C LEU A 230 8.46 7.24 -7.64
N ILE A 231 9.00 6.79 -6.52
CA ILE A 231 8.62 7.21 -5.17
C ILE A 231 9.72 8.11 -4.63
N ILE A 232 9.36 9.29 -4.15
CA ILE A 232 10.27 10.24 -3.50
C ILE A 232 9.81 10.41 -2.05
N ASP A 233 10.61 9.92 -1.10
CA ASP A 233 10.37 10.06 0.33
C ASP A 233 11.01 11.32 0.90
N GLU A 234 10.57 11.75 2.08
CA GLU A 234 11.10 12.90 2.82
C GLU A 234 11.14 14.21 1.99
N ILE A 235 10.11 14.46 1.17
CA ILE A 235 10.08 15.59 0.23
C ILE A 235 10.18 16.97 0.90
N GLN A 236 9.97 17.07 2.22
CA GLN A 236 10.21 18.30 2.96
C GLN A 236 11.66 18.79 2.89
N HIS A 237 12.63 17.90 2.66
CA HIS A 237 14.02 18.30 2.44
C HIS A 237 14.20 19.18 1.21
N ALA A 238 13.30 19.13 0.22
CA ALA A 238 13.33 20.02 -0.93
C ALA A 238 13.23 21.51 -0.51
N SER A 239 12.48 21.80 0.56
CA SER A 239 12.28 23.16 1.10
C SER A 239 13.54 23.74 1.77
N LEU A 240 14.53 22.90 2.10
CA LEU A 240 15.78 23.33 2.75
C LEU A 240 16.83 23.83 1.74
N GLY A 241 16.59 23.62 0.44
CA GLY A 241 17.47 24.11 -0.62
C GLY A 241 17.49 25.64 -0.71
N LYS A 242 18.66 26.22 -1.08
CA LYS A 242 18.80 27.67 -1.30
C LYS A 242 17.80 28.19 -2.36
N SER A 243 17.35 29.43 -2.19
CA SER A 243 16.32 30.17 -2.96
C SER A 243 15.88 29.52 -4.28
N GLY A 244 14.68 28.91 -4.29
CA GLY A 244 14.02 28.36 -5.48
C GLY A 244 14.36 26.90 -5.84
N GLY A 245 15.18 26.21 -5.05
CA GLY A 245 15.50 24.79 -5.28
C GLY A 245 14.29 23.86 -5.22
N ALA A 246 13.42 24.06 -4.22
CA ALA A 246 12.20 23.27 -4.03
C ALA A 246 11.25 23.37 -5.24
N GLU A 247 11.10 24.58 -5.77
CA GLU A 247 10.27 24.89 -6.94
C GLU A 247 10.79 24.18 -8.20
N LYS A 248 12.11 24.28 -8.45
CA LYS A 248 12.77 23.55 -9.54
C LYS A 248 12.58 22.05 -9.42
N MET A 249 12.64 21.51 -8.20
CA MET A 249 12.45 20.08 -7.95
C MET A 249 11.01 19.63 -8.26
N LEU A 250 10.01 20.39 -7.82
CA LEU A 250 8.62 20.07 -8.15
C LEU A 250 8.35 20.18 -9.65
N ASN A 251 8.83 21.24 -10.30
CA ASN A 251 8.69 21.41 -11.74
C ASN A 251 9.33 20.24 -12.49
N PHE A 252 10.48 19.76 -12.02
CA PHE A 252 11.10 18.55 -12.57
C PHE A 252 10.19 17.32 -12.47
N PHE A 253 9.55 17.07 -11.32
CA PHE A 253 8.61 15.94 -11.21
C PHE A 253 7.40 16.11 -12.12
N VAL A 254 6.84 17.32 -12.24
CA VAL A 254 5.78 17.61 -13.22
C VAL A 254 6.26 17.31 -14.64
N THR A 255 7.49 17.70 -14.98
CA THR A 255 8.09 17.40 -16.29
C THR A 255 8.20 15.89 -16.52
N LEU A 256 8.69 15.09 -15.56
CA LEU A 256 8.74 13.63 -15.71
C LEU A 256 7.35 13.03 -15.95
N VAL A 257 6.39 13.47 -15.15
CA VAL A 257 5.00 13.01 -15.21
C VAL A 257 4.37 13.33 -16.58
N ASN A 258 4.63 14.52 -17.13
CA ASN A 258 4.05 14.96 -18.41
C ASN A 258 4.82 14.47 -19.65
N LEU A 259 6.15 14.44 -19.60
CA LEU A 259 7.01 14.19 -20.76
C LEU A 259 7.13 12.70 -21.08
N ILE A 260 7.40 11.88 -20.08
CA ILE A 260 7.62 10.43 -20.24
C ILE A 260 6.45 9.59 -19.73
N GLY A 261 5.42 10.22 -19.15
CA GLY A 261 4.26 9.52 -18.59
C GLY A 261 4.62 8.67 -17.38
N LEU A 262 5.69 9.01 -16.65
CA LEU A 262 6.14 8.26 -15.47
C LEU A 262 5.31 8.68 -14.24
N PRO A 263 4.58 7.76 -13.60
CA PRO A 263 3.92 8.05 -12.32
C PRO A 263 4.93 8.39 -11.22
N VAL A 264 4.62 9.43 -10.44
CA VAL A 264 5.45 9.89 -9.32
C VAL A 264 4.63 9.96 -8.03
N VAL A 265 5.13 9.35 -6.96
CA VAL A 265 4.57 9.43 -5.60
C VAL A 265 5.50 10.27 -4.74
N LEU A 266 4.98 11.32 -4.11
CA LEU A 266 5.72 12.16 -3.17
C LEU A 266 5.24 11.87 -1.75
N ILE A 267 6.16 11.56 -0.83
CA ILE A 267 5.88 11.28 0.57
C ILE A 267 6.59 12.34 1.42
N GLY A 268 5.90 12.88 2.41
CA GLY A 268 6.51 13.83 3.33
C GLY A 268 5.73 14.05 4.62
N THR A 269 6.31 14.89 5.46
CA THR A 269 5.67 15.38 6.68
C THR A 269 4.81 16.61 6.38
N PRO A 270 3.96 17.07 7.34
CA PRO A 270 3.12 18.26 7.14
C PRO A 270 3.89 19.52 6.75
N SER A 271 5.17 19.62 7.11
CA SER A 271 6.09 20.69 6.68
C SER A 271 6.17 20.86 5.15
N ALA A 272 6.04 19.78 4.37
CA ALA A 272 6.06 19.81 2.91
C ALA A 272 4.74 20.31 2.29
N MET A 273 3.67 20.46 3.08
CA MET A 273 2.33 20.73 2.56
C MET A 273 2.25 22.05 1.77
N LYS A 274 2.90 23.12 2.26
CA LYS A 274 2.94 24.42 1.57
C LYS A 274 3.61 24.32 0.19
N LEU A 275 4.71 23.56 0.12
CA LEU A 275 5.45 23.31 -1.12
C LEU A 275 4.57 22.56 -2.13
N LEU A 276 3.89 21.50 -1.68
CA LEU A 276 3.11 20.62 -2.54
C LEU A 276 1.76 21.22 -2.97
N GLN A 277 1.25 22.24 -2.27
CA GLN A 277 0.01 22.92 -2.65
C GLN A 277 0.18 23.83 -3.88
N SER A 278 1.35 24.41 -4.15
CA SER A 278 1.47 25.44 -5.21
C SER A 278 1.54 24.84 -6.63
N GLN A 279 2.53 23.99 -6.94
CA GLN A 279 2.88 23.66 -8.33
C GLN A 279 2.54 22.23 -8.77
N PHE A 280 2.69 21.23 -7.90
CA PHE A 280 2.41 19.83 -8.25
C PHE A 280 0.90 19.53 -8.39
N ARG A 281 0.03 20.47 -8.00
CA ARG A 281 -1.43 20.31 -8.03
C ARG A 281 -1.98 19.89 -9.40
N GLN A 282 -1.37 20.34 -10.49
CA GLN A 282 -1.79 19.99 -11.86
C GLN A 282 -1.53 18.52 -12.19
N ALA A 283 -0.35 17.99 -11.83
CA ALA A 283 0.01 16.58 -11.99
C ALA A 283 -0.88 15.63 -11.17
N ARG A 284 -1.48 16.12 -10.08
CA ARG A 284 -2.42 15.36 -9.24
C ARG A 284 -3.84 15.31 -9.77
N ARG A 285 -4.28 16.35 -10.49
CA ARG A 285 -5.64 16.37 -11.10
C ARG A 285 -5.76 15.40 -12.27
N GLY A 286 -4.67 15.13 -12.99
CA GLY A 286 -4.67 14.21 -14.14
C GLY A 286 -4.92 12.74 -13.77
N SER A 287 -4.59 12.29 -12.55
CA SER A 287 -4.69 10.88 -12.16
C SER A 287 -6.05 10.46 -11.59
N GLY A 288 -6.84 11.44 -11.11
CA GLY A 288 -8.04 11.17 -10.31
C GLY A 288 -7.78 10.42 -8.99
N GLN A 289 -6.50 10.18 -8.62
CA GLN A 289 -6.13 9.39 -7.44
C GLN A 289 -6.05 10.21 -6.15
N GLY A 290 -6.32 11.52 -6.17
CA GLY A 290 -6.38 12.39 -5.00
C GLY A 290 -5.08 12.49 -4.16
N ASP A 291 -5.16 13.27 -3.09
CA ASP A 291 -4.11 13.35 -2.05
C ASP A 291 -4.47 12.43 -0.89
N MET A 292 -3.46 11.85 -0.23
CA MET A 292 -3.65 11.13 1.03
C MET A 292 -3.06 11.94 2.17
N ILE A 293 -3.93 12.28 3.13
CA ILE A 293 -3.53 12.93 4.38
C ILE A 293 -3.64 11.90 5.49
N TRP A 294 -2.52 11.55 6.10
CA TRP A 294 -2.44 10.62 7.22
C TRP A 294 -2.27 11.43 8.49
N ASP A 295 -3.37 11.65 9.19
CA ASP A 295 -3.35 12.17 10.56
C ASP A 295 -3.21 11.01 11.55
N ARG A 296 -2.98 11.36 12.82
CA ARG A 296 -2.90 10.43 13.94
C ARG A 296 -4.18 9.59 14.01
N LEU A 297 -4.03 8.36 14.48
CA LEU A 297 -5.18 7.51 14.72
C LEU A 297 -6.05 8.15 15.80
N GLU A 298 -7.37 8.11 15.61
CA GLU A 298 -8.31 8.44 16.67
C GLU A 298 -8.43 7.26 17.63
N ASN A 299 -8.96 7.48 18.84
CA ASN A 299 -9.19 6.39 19.79
C ASN A 299 -10.45 5.60 19.40
N ASP A 300 -10.41 4.99 18.22
CA ASP A 300 -11.51 4.32 17.54
C ASP A 300 -11.21 2.83 17.34
N GLU A 301 -12.00 2.17 16.46
CA GLU A 301 -11.80 0.78 16.11
C GLU A 301 -10.44 0.51 15.45
N SER A 302 -9.85 1.45 14.69
CA SER A 302 -8.51 1.29 14.12
C SER A 302 -7.44 1.23 15.21
N TRP A 303 -7.55 2.12 16.20
CA TRP A 303 -6.63 2.10 17.35
C TRP A 303 -6.74 0.81 18.15
N LYS A 304 -7.98 0.38 18.44
CA LYS A 304 -8.24 -0.87 19.14
C LYS A 304 -7.71 -2.07 18.37
N LEU A 305 -7.96 -2.13 17.06
CA LEU A 305 -7.46 -3.19 16.18
C LEU A 305 -5.93 -3.28 16.20
N LEU A 306 -5.24 -2.14 16.14
CA LEU A 306 -3.78 -2.07 16.24
C LEU A 306 -3.29 -2.65 17.57
N LEU A 307 -3.89 -2.24 18.70
CA LEU A 307 -3.47 -2.68 20.01
C LEU A 307 -3.83 -4.14 20.28
N ASP A 308 -4.99 -4.64 19.84
CA ASP A 308 -5.39 -6.03 20.07
C ASP A 308 -4.46 -7.03 19.37
N GLY A 309 -3.83 -6.65 18.26
CA GLY A 309 -2.79 -7.45 17.62
C GLY A 309 -1.47 -7.35 18.38
N LEU A 310 -1.08 -6.14 18.78
CA LEU A 310 0.16 -5.86 19.50
C LEU A 310 0.20 -6.54 20.88
N TRP A 311 -0.93 -6.59 21.59
CA TRP A 311 -1.04 -7.11 22.96
C TRP A 311 -0.73 -8.60 23.09
N ARG A 312 -0.68 -9.32 21.96
CA ARG A 312 -0.34 -10.74 21.90
C ARG A 312 1.15 -10.99 22.15
N TYR A 313 1.98 -9.95 22.09
CA TYR A 313 3.44 -10.04 22.10
C TYR A 313 4.00 -9.52 23.43
N GLN A 314 3.88 -10.35 24.47
CA GLN A 314 4.33 -10.05 25.83
C GLN A 314 5.39 -11.05 26.30
N TRP A 315 6.62 -10.59 26.53
CA TRP A 315 7.75 -11.40 27.02
C TRP A 315 7.95 -11.30 28.55
N THR A 316 7.09 -10.54 29.23
CA THR A 316 7.04 -10.50 30.70
C THR A 316 6.64 -11.85 31.29
N ASP A 317 6.95 -12.07 32.56
CA ASP A 317 6.69 -13.37 33.23
C ASP A 317 5.19 -13.66 33.35
N GLU A 318 4.41 -12.62 33.62
CA GLU A 318 2.95 -12.66 33.70
C GLU A 318 2.35 -11.84 32.55
N LEU A 319 1.28 -12.38 31.95
CA LEU A 319 0.52 -11.71 30.89
C LEU A 319 -0.43 -10.67 31.47
N THR A 320 -0.37 -9.46 30.95
CA THR A 320 -1.36 -8.43 31.25
C THR A 320 -2.55 -8.56 30.32
N ILE A 321 -3.75 -8.66 30.90
CA ILE A 321 -5.01 -8.61 30.15
C ILE A 321 -5.19 -7.18 29.60
N GLN A 322 -5.49 -7.08 28.31
CA GLN A 322 -5.82 -5.79 27.68
C GLN A 322 -7.15 -5.27 28.26
N THR A 323 -7.08 -4.16 29.00
CA THR A 323 -8.27 -3.45 29.52
C THR A 323 -8.54 -2.19 28.71
N GLU A 324 -9.76 -1.68 28.75
CA GLU A 324 -10.06 -0.36 28.17
C GLU A 324 -9.22 0.75 28.82
N GLY A 325 -8.91 0.64 30.12
CA GLY A 325 -8.00 1.54 30.83
C GLY A 325 -6.62 1.61 30.18
N LEU A 326 -6.01 0.46 29.90
CA LEU A 326 -4.70 0.38 29.24
C LEU A 326 -4.72 0.88 27.80
N ILE A 327 -5.79 0.59 27.03
CA ILE A 327 -5.99 1.09 25.67
C ILE A 327 -6.04 2.62 25.67
N ASN A 328 -6.83 3.20 26.57
CA ASN A 328 -7.00 4.63 26.72
C ASN A 328 -5.72 5.31 27.23
N LEU A 329 -5.02 4.68 28.17
CA LEU A 329 -3.76 5.19 28.71
C LEU A 329 -2.68 5.24 27.61
N LEU A 330 -2.54 4.19 26.81
CA LEU A 330 -1.61 4.20 25.68
C LEU A 330 -2.00 5.22 24.63
N TYR A 331 -3.29 5.37 24.34
CA TYR A 331 -3.77 6.44 23.47
C TYR A 331 -3.39 7.81 24.03
N GLU A 332 -3.61 8.05 25.32
CA GLU A 332 -3.30 9.31 25.98
C GLU A 332 -1.80 9.63 25.94
N LYS A 333 -0.94 8.65 26.22
CA LYS A 333 0.51 8.85 26.27
C LYS A 333 1.15 8.90 24.88
N SER A 334 0.50 8.41 23.83
CA SER A 334 0.99 8.44 22.44
C SER A 334 0.30 9.46 21.54
N GLN A 335 -0.88 9.94 21.94
CA GLN A 335 -1.79 10.77 21.15
C GLN A 335 -2.09 10.20 19.76
N GLY A 336 -2.24 8.87 19.65
CA GLY A 336 -2.56 8.19 18.39
C GLY A 336 -1.39 8.03 17.41
N ILE A 337 -0.16 8.36 17.82
CA ILE A 337 1.05 8.11 17.02
C ILE A 337 1.50 6.67 17.26
N THR A 338 1.38 5.83 16.23
CA THR A 338 1.59 4.37 16.33
C THR A 338 3.00 3.99 16.78
N ASP A 339 4.04 4.64 16.23
CA ASP A 339 5.44 4.39 16.62
C ASP A 339 5.68 4.68 18.10
N ILE A 340 5.06 5.73 18.66
CA ILE A 340 5.18 6.07 20.07
C ILE A 340 4.53 5.00 20.94
N ALA A 341 3.30 4.56 20.62
CA ALA A 341 2.64 3.52 21.39
C ALA A 341 3.38 2.19 21.35
N ILE A 342 3.90 1.78 20.19
CA ILE A 342 4.72 0.58 20.06
C ILE A 342 6.00 0.70 20.91
N LYS A 343 6.64 1.87 20.94
CA LYS A 343 7.81 2.14 21.78
C LYS A 343 7.48 2.10 23.27
N ILE A 344 6.37 2.70 23.71
CA ILE A 344 5.94 2.63 25.12
C ILE A 344 5.72 1.16 25.52
N PHE A 345 5.03 0.39 24.68
CA PHE A 345 4.76 -1.02 24.92
C PHE A 345 6.04 -1.86 24.99
N ALA A 346 6.96 -1.70 24.04
CA ALA A 346 8.24 -2.43 24.02
C ALA A 346 9.14 -2.03 25.20
N MET A 347 9.31 -0.72 25.45
CA MET A 347 10.19 -0.23 26.52
C MET A 347 9.66 -0.55 27.90
N GLY A 348 8.34 -0.57 28.09
CA GLY A 348 7.72 -0.96 29.35
C GLY A 348 8.01 -2.43 29.68
N GLN A 349 7.94 -3.32 28.70
CA GLN A 349 8.33 -4.72 28.89
C GLN A 349 9.83 -4.87 29.19
N ILE A 350 10.69 -4.13 28.49
CA ILE A 350 12.13 -4.14 28.75
C ILE A 350 12.41 -3.69 30.18
N HIS A 351 11.75 -2.63 30.63
CA HIS A 351 11.89 -2.14 32.00
C HIS A 351 11.45 -3.20 33.01
N ALA A 352 10.25 -3.77 32.84
CA ALA A 352 9.74 -4.83 33.72
C ALA A 352 10.74 -5.97 33.90
N ILE A 353 11.26 -6.48 32.78
CA ILE A 353 12.21 -7.60 32.78
C ILE A 353 13.52 -7.24 33.48
N MET A 354 14.01 -6.01 33.30
CA MET A 354 15.28 -5.57 33.88
C MET A 354 15.17 -5.23 35.37
N THR A 355 14.00 -4.79 35.84
CA THR A 355 13.76 -4.48 37.25
C THR A 355 13.17 -5.64 38.05
N GLY A 356 12.78 -6.74 37.37
CA GLY A 356 12.15 -7.89 37.99
C GLY A 356 10.66 -7.70 38.28
N GLU A 357 10.01 -6.71 37.66
CA GLU A 357 8.55 -6.64 37.66
C GLU A 357 7.96 -7.74 36.77
N LYS A 358 6.84 -8.31 37.22
CA LYS A 358 6.29 -9.51 36.59
C LYS A 358 5.50 -9.24 35.32
N CYS A 359 4.88 -8.08 35.18
CA CYS A 359 3.96 -7.77 34.10
C CYS A 359 3.98 -6.29 33.71
N LEU A 360 3.53 -6.00 32.49
CA LEU A 360 3.34 -4.63 32.02
C LEU A 360 2.02 -4.07 32.54
N ASN A 361 2.03 -3.34 33.65
CA ASN A 361 0.84 -2.73 34.24
C ASN A 361 0.69 -1.23 33.86
N GLU A 362 -0.42 -0.60 34.26
CA GLU A 362 -0.71 0.81 33.97
C GLU A 362 0.38 1.76 34.51
N ASN A 363 0.85 1.54 35.74
CA ASN A 363 1.91 2.37 36.34
C ASN A 363 3.20 2.30 35.51
N LEU A 364 3.53 1.12 34.99
CA LEU A 364 4.73 0.93 34.19
C LEU A 364 4.62 1.56 32.80
N VAL A 365 3.44 1.52 32.19
CA VAL A 365 3.14 2.24 30.94
C VAL A 365 3.33 3.74 31.15
N GLU A 366 2.77 4.28 32.23
CA GLU A 366 2.90 5.70 32.58
C GLU A 366 4.35 6.09 32.87
N TYR A 367 5.03 5.32 33.72
CA TYR A 367 6.45 5.51 34.02
C TYR A 367 7.31 5.48 32.75
N THR A 368 7.05 4.55 31.84
CA THR A 368 7.81 4.41 30.60
C THR A 368 7.63 5.62 29.69
N ALA A 369 6.38 6.06 29.50
CA ALA A 369 6.07 7.25 28.73
C ALA A 369 6.75 8.50 29.32
N GLU A 370 6.85 8.59 30.65
CA GLU A 370 7.42 9.74 31.33
C GLU A 370 8.94 9.76 31.37
N ASN A 371 9.57 8.59 31.44
CA ASN A 371 11.01 8.49 31.67
C ASN A 371 11.80 8.15 30.41
N TYR A 372 11.25 7.35 29.50
CA TYR A 372 11.94 6.90 28.29
C TYR A 372 11.63 7.77 27.07
N LEU A 373 10.56 8.56 27.11
CA LEU A 373 10.13 9.43 26.00
C LEU A 373 10.17 10.93 26.34
N ARG A 374 10.99 11.32 27.31
CA ARG A 374 11.13 12.72 27.79
C ARG A 374 11.31 13.75 26.68
N LEU A 375 12.12 13.42 25.66
CA LEU A 375 12.42 14.35 24.56
C LEU A 375 11.20 14.72 23.72
N ILE A 376 10.21 13.83 23.64
CA ILE A 376 9.00 14.03 22.84
C ILE A 376 7.78 14.39 23.70
N GLN A 377 7.90 14.43 25.03
CA GLN A 377 6.79 14.83 25.91
C GLN A 377 6.22 16.22 25.62
N PRO A 378 7.04 17.29 25.40
CA PRO A 378 6.49 18.61 25.11
C PRO A 378 5.60 18.60 23.86
N MET A 379 5.98 17.79 22.88
CA MET A 379 5.23 17.58 21.65
C MET A 379 3.89 16.87 21.94
N ILE A 380 3.91 15.79 22.74
CA ILE A 380 2.70 15.05 23.13
C ILE A 380 1.74 15.91 23.94
N GLU A 381 2.25 16.72 24.87
CA GLU A 381 1.45 17.67 25.64
C GLU A 381 0.80 18.74 24.77
N ALA A 382 1.53 19.29 23.79
CA ALA A 382 1.00 20.27 22.85
C ALA A 382 -0.17 19.69 22.05
N ILE A 383 -0.05 18.43 21.60
CA ILE A 383 -1.13 17.71 20.92
C ILE A 383 -2.33 17.52 21.85
N LYS A 384 -2.09 17.01 23.07
CA LYS A 384 -3.14 16.72 24.05
C LYS A 384 -3.94 17.96 24.42
N ARG A 385 -3.27 19.10 24.58
CA ARG A 385 -3.90 20.41 24.87
C ARG A 385 -4.57 21.04 23.65
N LYS A 386 -4.41 20.46 22.44
CA LYS A 386 -4.83 21.05 21.16
C LYS A 386 -4.30 22.48 20.99
N ASP A 387 -3.11 22.76 21.53
CA ASP A 387 -2.48 24.07 21.44
C ASP A 387 -1.84 24.25 20.06
N ILE A 388 -2.54 24.95 19.18
CA ILE A 388 -2.11 25.21 17.80
C ILE A 388 -0.76 25.96 17.75
N ARG A 389 -0.50 26.86 18.70
CA ARG A 389 0.75 27.64 18.71
C ARG A 389 1.93 26.77 19.14
N ALA A 390 1.75 25.96 20.18
CA ALA A 390 2.76 25.01 20.62
C ALA A 390 3.01 23.93 19.56
N MET A 391 1.96 23.41 18.93
CA MET A 391 2.08 22.46 17.81
C MET A 391 2.79 23.07 16.59
N GLY A 392 2.62 24.37 16.33
CA GLY A 392 3.31 25.08 15.26
C GLY A 392 4.84 25.12 15.42
N GLY A 393 5.36 24.91 16.64
CA GLY A 393 6.80 24.73 16.89
C GLY A 393 7.35 23.37 16.46
N PHE A 394 6.47 22.42 16.11
CA PHE A 394 6.83 21.07 15.69
C PHE A 394 6.30 20.80 14.27
N GLU A 395 7.11 21.12 13.26
CA GLU A 395 6.71 21.09 11.85
C GLU A 395 6.24 19.72 11.33
N ASP A 396 6.64 18.63 12.00
CA ASP A 396 6.36 17.25 11.58
C ASP A 396 5.05 16.65 12.13
N ILE A 397 4.33 17.37 13.00
CA ILE A 397 3.13 16.85 13.68
C ILE A 397 1.86 17.70 13.50
N TYR A 398 2.00 18.95 13.04
CA TYR A 398 0.84 19.82 12.85
C TYR A 398 0.32 19.73 11.42
N LEU A 399 -0.84 19.08 11.25
CA LEU A 399 -1.65 19.17 10.04
C LEU A 399 -2.64 20.33 10.19
N PRO A 400 -2.51 21.41 9.40
CA PRO A 400 -3.55 22.44 9.36
C PRO A 400 -4.85 21.80 8.88
N LYS A 401 -5.99 22.13 9.52
CA LYS A 401 -7.29 21.77 8.97
C LYS A 401 -7.43 22.43 7.59
N ILE A 402 -7.51 21.61 6.55
CA ILE A 402 -7.83 22.10 5.21
C ILE A 402 -9.30 21.74 4.97
N ASP A 403 -10.18 22.74 4.99
CA ASP A 403 -11.63 22.58 4.89
C ASP A 403 -12.11 21.98 3.54
N ASN A 404 -11.20 21.77 2.57
CA ASN A 404 -11.54 21.37 1.19
C ASN A 404 -11.20 19.90 0.83
N PHE A 405 -10.85 19.03 1.79
CA PHE A 405 -10.46 17.64 1.49
C PHE A 405 -11.42 16.55 1.98
N ILE A 406 -12.54 16.91 2.63
CA ILE A 406 -13.55 15.93 3.03
C ILE A 406 -14.47 15.66 1.84
N ILE A 407 -14.22 14.56 1.14
CA ILE A 407 -15.19 13.98 0.19
C ILE A 407 -16.07 13.02 1.01
N PRO A 408 -17.40 13.20 1.06
CA PRO A 408 -18.33 12.36 1.84
C PRO A 408 -18.22 10.85 1.58
N ASP A 409 -17.69 10.43 0.43
CA ASP A 409 -17.49 9.01 0.09
C ASP A 409 -16.43 8.29 0.95
N ILE A 410 -15.53 9.02 1.62
CA ILE A 410 -14.39 8.44 2.37
C ILE A 410 -14.86 7.65 3.60
N GLU A 411 -15.87 8.13 4.34
CA GLU A 411 -16.35 7.44 5.55
C GLU A 411 -16.97 6.08 5.21
N SER A 412 -17.80 6.01 4.16
CA SER A 412 -18.44 4.77 3.74
C SER A 412 -17.44 3.71 3.28
N ASP A 413 -16.37 4.14 2.60
CA ASP A 413 -15.28 3.28 2.13
C ASP A 413 -14.38 2.83 3.29
N TYR A 414 -14.14 3.72 4.28
CA TYR A 414 -13.41 3.40 5.50
C TYR A 414 -14.10 2.28 6.30
N SER A 415 -15.41 2.42 6.57
CA SER A 415 -16.18 1.41 7.31
C SER A 415 -16.18 0.05 6.60
N ARG A 416 -16.37 0.03 5.28
CA ARG A 416 -16.32 -1.22 4.49
C ARG A 416 -14.96 -1.92 4.58
N ARG A 417 -13.86 -1.15 4.51
CA ARG A 417 -12.51 -1.71 4.66
C ARG A 417 -12.27 -2.21 6.08
N MET A 418 -12.75 -1.50 7.10
CA MET A 418 -12.65 -1.95 8.49
C MET A 418 -13.38 -3.28 8.69
N GLU A 419 -14.61 -3.41 8.21
CA GLU A 419 -15.38 -4.65 8.26
C GLU A 419 -14.64 -5.81 7.57
N ALA A 420 -14.03 -5.57 6.41
CA ALA A 420 -13.23 -6.57 5.71
C ALA A 420 -12.03 -7.05 6.54
N ILE A 421 -11.31 -6.11 7.20
CA ILE A 421 -10.19 -6.46 8.08
C ILE A 421 -10.65 -7.33 9.25
N LEU A 422 -11.73 -6.95 9.92
CA LEU A 422 -12.30 -7.70 11.04
C LEU A 422 -12.76 -9.09 10.61
N LYS A 423 -13.34 -9.22 9.41
CA LYS A 423 -13.76 -10.51 8.85
C LYS A 423 -12.58 -11.45 8.63
N VAL A 424 -11.53 -11.00 7.94
CA VAL A 424 -10.31 -11.80 7.70
C VAL A 424 -9.65 -12.23 9.02
N ARG A 425 -9.61 -11.31 10.00
CA ARG A 425 -9.06 -11.59 11.35
C ARG A 425 -9.86 -12.69 12.07
N ASN A 426 -11.19 -12.63 12.01
CA ASN A 426 -12.08 -13.62 12.63
C ASN A 426 -11.98 -14.99 11.96
N GLU A 427 -11.84 -15.03 10.63
CA GLU A 427 -11.65 -16.27 9.87
C GLU A 427 -10.32 -16.95 10.24
N LYS A 428 -9.22 -16.20 10.32
CA LYS A 428 -7.92 -16.72 10.78
C LYS A 428 -8.00 -17.28 12.20
N SER A 429 -8.69 -16.57 13.10
CA SER A 429 -8.88 -17.02 14.49
C SER A 429 -9.67 -18.34 14.60
N ARG A 430 -10.64 -18.56 13.70
CA ARG A 430 -11.40 -19.83 13.61
C ARG A 430 -10.56 -20.99 13.05
N SER A 431 -9.67 -20.71 12.09
CA SER A 431 -8.78 -21.71 11.48
C SER A 431 -7.66 -22.20 12.41
N ASN A 432 -7.19 -21.36 13.34
CA ASN A 432 -6.13 -21.69 14.29
C ASN A 432 -6.61 -22.33 15.60
N ASN A 433 -7.90 -22.64 15.74
CA ASN A 433 -8.44 -23.25 16.96
C ASN A 433 -8.17 -24.78 16.96
N PRO A 434 -7.45 -25.35 17.96
CA PRO A 434 -7.09 -26.79 17.98
C PRO A 434 -8.30 -27.73 17.98
N LYS A 435 -9.45 -27.27 18.50
CA LYS A 435 -10.71 -28.05 18.53
C LYS A 435 -11.27 -28.31 17.13
N THR A 436 -10.95 -27.49 16.13
CA THR A 436 -11.43 -27.66 14.75
C THR A 436 -10.57 -28.67 13.98
N LYS A 437 -9.27 -28.80 14.31
CA LYS A 437 -8.38 -29.83 13.73
C LYS A 437 -8.73 -31.25 14.18
N GLN A 438 -9.06 -31.43 15.47
CA GLN A 438 -9.55 -32.73 15.97
C GLN A 438 -10.91 -33.10 15.38
N ASN A 439 -11.81 -32.14 15.19
CA ASN A 439 -13.08 -32.42 14.51
C ASN A 439 -12.89 -32.75 13.02
N SER A 440 -11.93 -32.16 12.29
CA SER A 440 -11.68 -32.55 10.90
C SER A 440 -11.15 -33.98 10.75
N GLU A 441 -10.29 -34.46 11.65
CA GLU A 441 -9.81 -35.85 11.64
C GLU A 441 -10.89 -36.86 12.09
N VAL A 442 -11.76 -36.48 13.03
CA VAL A 442 -12.91 -37.31 13.45
C VAL A 442 -14.02 -37.32 12.39
N ILE A 443 -14.18 -36.25 11.59
CA ILE A 443 -15.18 -36.20 10.50
C ILE A 443 -14.73 -37.01 9.29
N LEU A 444 -13.42 -37.08 8.99
CA LEU A 444 -12.88 -37.92 7.90
C LEU A 444 -13.01 -39.42 8.20
N SER A 445 -13.00 -39.85 9.47
CA SER A 445 -13.22 -41.25 9.86
C SER A 445 -14.69 -41.67 9.98
N LYS A 446 -15.63 -40.71 10.09
CA LYS A 446 -17.08 -40.99 10.13
C LYS A 446 -17.82 -40.80 8.80
N ARG A 447 -17.14 -40.40 7.73
CA ARG A 447 -17.75 -40.22 6.39
C ARG A 447 -17.93 -41.52 5.58
N THR A 448 -17.79 -42.67 6.21
CA THR A 448 -18.32 -43.93 5.68
C THR A 448 -19.58 -44.31 6.45
N LYS A 449 -20.72 -44.21 5.76
CA LYS A 449 -22.09 -44.62 6.13
C LYS A 449 -22.94 -43.59 6.91
N GLY A 450 -23.89 -43.00 6.18
CA GLY A 450 -25.06 -42.32 6.77
C GLY A 450 -25.91 -41.62 5.71
N ASN A 451 -27.00 -42.27 5.29
CA ASN A 451 -28.05 -41.73 4.42
C ASN A 451 -28.59 -40.39 4.94
N GLN A 452 -28.70 -39.37 4.09
CA GLN A 452 -29.58 -38.21 4.31
C GLN A 452 -30.65 -38.18 3.21
N GLN A 453 -31.89 -38.20 3.66
CA GLN A 453 -33.11 -38.18 2.87
C GLN A 453 -33.44 -36.71 2.55
N TYR A 454 -33.54 -36.37 1.27
CA TYR A 454 -33.90 -35.03 0.79
C TYR A 454 -35.42 -34.95 0.52
N ASP A 455 -35.96 -33.73 0.53
CA ASP A 455 -37.38 -33.42 0.42
C ASP A 455 -37.81 -33.39 -1.06
N GLU A 456 -38.91 -34.06 -1.43
CA GLU A 456 -39.34 -34.33 -2.82
C GLU A 456 -39.60 -33.06 -3.68
N ARG A 457 -39.63 -31.88 -3.06
CA ARG A 457 -39.79 -30.58 -3.72
C ARG A 457 -38.46 -29.86 -3.97
N ASP A 458 -37.31 -30.42 -3.59
CA ASP A 458 -36.01 -29.84 -3.88
C ASP A 458 -35.71 -29.95 -5.39
N LEU A 459 -35.49 -28.79 -6.02
CA LEU A 459 -35.13 -28.67 -7.44
C LEU A 459 -33.89 -29.50 -7.78
N LYS A 460 -32.96 -29.67 -6.83
CA LYS A 460 -31.76 -30.49 -7.03
C LYS A 460 -32.09 -31.98 -7.13
N GLU A 461 -33.04 -32.46 -6.34
CA GLU A 461 -33.47 -33.86 -6.37
C GLU A 461 -34.29 -34.16 -7.64
N ILE A 462 -35.15 -33.23 -8.07
CA ILE A 462 -35.90 -33.35 -9.34
C ILE A 462 -34.95 -33.47 -10.53
N VAL A 463 -33.90 -32.62 -10.58
CA VAL A 463 -32.91 -32.65 -11.66
C VAL A 463 -32.01 -33.90 -11.56
N LEU A 464 -31.63 -34.34 -10.35
CA LEU A 464 -30.85 -35.55 -10.15
C LEU A 464 -31.63 -36.81 -10.54
N ASN A 465 -32.93 -36.88 -10.24
CA ASN A 465 -33.80 -37.98 -10.63
C ASN A 465 -34.11 -37.96 -12.13
N GLY A 466 -34.32 -36.79 -12.73
CA GLY A 466 -34.44 -36.64 -14.18
C GLY A 466 -33.21 -37.17 -14.93
N LYS A 467 -32.01 -36.85 -14.45
CA LYS A 467 -30.75 -37.39 -15.00
C LYS A 467 -30.64 -38.91 -14.84
N LYS A 468 -31.12 -39.49 -13.73
CA LYS A 468 -31.15 -40.95 -13.54
C LYS A 468 -32.13 -41.63 -14.50
N SER A 469 -33.21 -40.94 -14.87
CA SER A 469 -34.21 -41.41 -15.84
C SER A 469 -33.86 -41.07 -17.30
N GLY A 470 -32.69 -40.47 -17.56
CA GLY A 470 -32.18 -40.19 -18.91
C GLY A 470 -32.78 -38.97 -19.61
N ILE A 471 -33.57 -38.15 -18.91
CA ILE A 471 -34.15 -36.91 -19.45
C ILE A 471 -33.33 -35.68 -19.04
N THR A 472 -33.44 -34.61 -19.82
CA THR A 472 -32.71 -33.37 -19.56
C THR A 472 -33.26 -32.65 -18.33
N SER A 473 -32.44 -31.81 -17.70
CA SER A 473 -32.87 -30.99 -16.55
C SER A 473 -34.09 -30.11 -16.89
N TYR A 474 -34.20 -29.67 -18.15
CA TYR A 474 -35.32 -28.87 -18.63
C TYR A 474 -36.62 -29.67 -18.68
N GLU A 475 -36.59 -30.89 -19.25
CA GLU A 475 -37.75 -31.78 -19.31
C GLU A 475 -38.20 -32.23 -17.92
N ALA A 476 -37.27 -32.56 -17.03
CA ALA A 476 -37.58 -32.97 -15.65
C ALA A 476 -38.29 -31.86 -14.84
N LEU A 477 -37.90 -30.60 -15.07
CA LEU A 477 -38.54 -29.43 -14.44
C LEU A 477 -39.86 -29.06 -15.11
N LYS A 478 -39.98 -29.28 -16.43
CA LYS A 478 -41.23 -29.10 -17.18
C LYS A 478 -42.30 -30.10 -16.76
N GLU A 479 -41.97 -31.39 -16.61
CA GLU A 479 -42.90 -32.43 -16.13
C GLU A 479 -43.41 -32.15 -14.71
N LYS A 480 -42.61 -31.52 -13.87
CA LYS A 480 -43.00 -31.11 -12.51
C LYS A 480 -43.69 -29.74 -12.44
N GLY A 481 -43.98 -29.13 -13.60
CA GLY A 481 -44.78 -27.90 -13.70
C GLY A 481 -44.04 -26.61 -13.32
N TYR A 482 -42.71 -26.66 -13.18
CA TYR A 482 -41.89 -25.49 -12.89
C TYR A 482 -41.56 -24.66 -14.15
N ILE A 483 -41.88 -25.18 -15.33
CA ILE A 483 -41.71 -24.51 -16.62
C ILE A 483 -43.03 -24.65 -17.40
N LYS A 484 -43.66 -23.53 -17.77
CA LYS A 484 -44.86 -23.48 -18.62
C LYS A 484 -44.48 -23.17 -20.07
N GLU A 485 -45.20 -23.73 -21.04
CA GLU A 485 -45.13 -23.32 -22.44
C GLU A 485 -46.13 -22.19 -22.70
N GLU A 486 -45.65 -20.99 -23.06
CA GLU A 486 -46.49 -19.92 -23.59
C GLU A 486 -46.52 -20.05 -25.12
N THR A 487 -47.72 -20.06 -25.71
CA THR A 487 -47.89 -19.98 -27.16
C THR A 487 -47.75 -18.53 -27.62
N TRP A 488 -47.08 -18.30 -28.77
CA TRP A 488 -46.79 -16.98 -29.36
C TRP A 488 -47.99 -16.02 -29.51
N SER A 489 -49.23 -16.52 -29.43
CA SER A 489 -50.47 -15.74 -29.40
C SER A 489 -50.78 -15.04 -28.07
N GLU A 490 -50.12 -15.42 -26.97
CA GLU A 490 -50.32 -14.80 -25.64
C GLU A 490 -49.34 -13.64 -25.37
N ILE A 491 -48.27 -13.53 -26.18
CA ILE A 491 -47.20 -12.53 -25.99
C ILE A 491 -47.46 -11.24 -26.80
N ILE A 492 -48.22 -11.32 -27.91
CA ILE A 492 -48.58 -10.15 -28.71
C ILE A 492 -49.96 -9.67 -28.27
N GLY A 493 -49.99 -8.81 -27.26
CA GLY A 493 -51.21 -8.16 -26.78
C GLY A 493 -51.97 -7.47 -27.91
N SER A 494 -53.29 -7.58 -27.86
CA SER A 494 -54.25 -6.88 -28.72
C SER A 494 -54.15 -5.37 -28.48
N ASP A 495 -53.26 -4.69 -29.22
CA ASP A 495 -53.31 -3.24 -29.45
C ASP A 495 -52.54 -2.90 -30.74
N VAL A 496 -53.17 -3.23 -31.87
CA VAL A 496 -53.03 -2.44 -33.11
C VAL A 496 -54.44 -2.27 -33.65
N GLY A 497 -55.09 -1.19 -33.21
CA GLY A 497 -56.37 -0.66 -33.70
C GLY A 497 -56.28 0.84 -33.76
#